data_AF-A0A2B3UDJ1-F1
#
_entry.id   AF-A0A2B3UDJ1-F1
#
_cell.length_a   1.000
_cell.length_b   1.000
_cell.length_c   1.000
_cell.angle_alpha   90.00
_cell.angle_beta   90.00
_cell.angle_gamma   90.00
#
_symmetry.space_group_name_H-M   'P 1'
#
loop_
_entity.id
_entity.type
_entity.pdbx_description
1 polymer ?
#
loop_
_entity_poly.entity_id
_entity_poly.type
_entity_poly.pdbx_seq_one_letter_code
_entity_poly.pdbx_strand_id
1 'polypeptide(L)'
;MRKLKVTVFILLLGIPLSLLNGCSTDTKLLEKPIGDYLSENYGIKNGDFKILSADSGFGASNQQTYVEIKKPYRTLAYLLVDKESHEIVKNGSDDVFLEIFKGAYVEQHRDVLKQSDKMIKKYNLLSEFSYNKKKPNFYYYLDIHIDKQQENELIENFKHDQKINTDNIMKMLKDSKPIDHANYIGVINFNYYYNTYKNSETAPNAQSIMDDFEKSHVLTEGVYKIAVVTMYSSPNETTIGGTDSRNNNVMFTVDKQGKFEILKTTVDS
;
A
#
# COMPACT_ATOMS: atom_id res chain seq x y z
N MET A 1 -45.61 30.47 52.25
CA MET A 1 -44.34 30.95 51.65
C MET A 1 -43.93 30.02 50.51
N ARG A 2 -44.08 30.49 49.26
CA ARG A 2 -43.69 29.75 48.04
C ARG A 2 -42.17 29.65 47.95
N LYS A 3 -41.62 28.44 47.81
CA LYS A 3 -40.21 28.26 47.40
C LYS A 3 -40.15 28.05 45.89
N LEU A 4 -39.66 29.08 45.21
CA LEU A 4 -39.29 29.09 43.80
C LEU A 4 -38.18 28.04 43.60
N LYS A 5 -38.41 27.00 42.79
CA LYS A 5 -37.34 26.11 42.33
C LYS A 5 -36.75 26.73 41.07
N VAL A 6 -35.56 27.32 41.21
CA VAL A 6 -34.74 27.81 40.10
C VAL A 6 -34.22 26.60 39.34
N THR A 7 -34.81 26.32 38.18
CA THR A 7 -34.24 25.37 37.23
C THR A 7 -33.12 26.09 36.47
N VAL A 8 -31.88 25.73 36.76
CA VAL A 8 -30.70 26.27 36.07
C VAL A 8 -30.72 25.76 34.62
N PHE A 9 -30.86 26.71 33.70
CA PHE A 9 -30.68 26.55 32.26
C PHE A 9 -29.19 26.28 31.98
N ILE A 10 -28.79 25.01 31.85
CA ILE A 10 -27.50 24.64 31.25
C ILE A 10 -27.81 24.18 29.83
N LEU A 11 -27.97 25.14 28.94
CA LEU A 11 -28.29 24.90 27.53
C LEU A 11 -27.53 25.92 26.70
N LEU A 12 -26.19 25.93 26.75
CA LEU A 12 -25.38 26.84 25.92
C LEU A 12 -23.91 26.45 25.70
N LEU A 13 -23.49 25.20 25.98
CA LEU A 13 -22.15 24.71 25.60
C LEU A 13 -22.15 23.26 25.10
N GLY A 14 -23.29 22.80 24.58
CA GLY A 14 -23.32 21.58 23.76
C GLY A 14 -22.96 21.93 22.33
N ILE A 15 -21.70 22.29 22.06
CA ILE A 15 -21.18 22.16 20.69
C ILE A 15 -21.33 20.66 20.39
N PRO A 16 -22.14 20.26 19.40
CA PRO A 16 -22.27 18.86 19.07
C PRO A 16 -20.89 18.39 18.59
N LEU A 17 -20.17 17.62 19.43
CA LEU A 17 -18.97 16.87 19.03
C LEU A 17 -19.26 15.95 17.83
N SER A 18 -20.52 15.74 17.47
CA SER A 18 -20.97 15.03 16.28
C SER A 18 -20.72 15.77 14.95
N LEU A 19 -20.27 17.02 14.95
CA LEU A 19 -19.81 17.71 13.73
C LEU A 19 -18.35 17.42 13.35
N LEU A 20 -17.62 16.65 14.17
CA LEU A 20 -16.22 16.27 13.88
C LEU A 20 -16.09 14.95 13.09
N ASN A 21 -17.19 14.34 12.68
CA ASN A 21 -17.14 13.26 11.70
C ASN A 21 -16.98 13.87 10.31
N GLY A 22 -15.88 13.51 9.62
CA GLY A 22 -15.52 13.97 8.29
C GLY A 22 -16.73 14.03 7.35
N CYS A 23 -16.90 15.16 6.68
CA CYS A 23 -17.99 15.36 5.75
C CYS A 23 -17.71 14.51 4.51
N SER A 24 -18.47 13.42 4.34
CA SER A 24 -18.44 12.61 3.11
C SER A 24 -18.68 13.55 1.93
N THR A 25 -17.69 13.66 1.05
CA THR A 25 -17.77 14.56 -0.10
C THR A 25 -18.58 13.90 -1.21
N ASP A 26 -19.35 14.68 -1.97
CA ASP A 26 -19.97 14.18 -3.21
C ASP A 26 -18.88 13.81 -4.22
N THR A 27 -18.70 12.51 -4.43
CA THR A 27 -17.65 11.97 -5.30
C THR A 27 -17.82 12.40 -6.76
N LYS A 28 -19.02 12.83 -7.17
CA LYS A 28 -19.29 13.26 -8.56
C LYS A 28 -18.44 14.46 -8.98
N LEU A 29 -18.15 15.38 -8.05
CA LEU A 29 -17.31 16.54 -8.33
C LEU A 29 -15.86 16.14 -8.66
N LEU A 30 -15.44 14.96 -8.20
CA LEU A 30 -14.08 14.44 -8.36
C LEU A 30 -13.93 13.51 -9.57
N GLU A 31 -15.03 13.08 -10.19
CA GLU A 31 -14.99 12.15 -11.33
C GLU A 31 -14.22 12.72 -12.51
N LYS A 32 -14.49 13.97 -12.90
CA LYS A 32 -13.80 14.61 -14.03
C LYS A 32 -12.33 14.89 -13.72
N PRO A 33 -11.95 15.58 -12.62
CA PRO A 33 -10.55 15.85 -12.32
C PRO A 33 -9.68 14.59 -12.21
N ILE A 34 -10.19 13.54 -11.54
CA ILE A 34 -9.49 12.26 -11.44
C ILE A 34 -9.45 11.57 -12.81
N GLY A 35 -10.54 11.60 -13.57
CA GLY A 35 -10.60 11.01 -14.91
C GLY A 35 -9.61 11.63 -15.88
N ASP A 36 -9.53 12.97 -15.90
CA ASP A 36 -8.57 13.71 -16.74
C ASP A 36 -7.14 13.36 -16.32
N TYR A 37 -6.83 13.41 -15.02
CA TYR A 37 -5.51 13.03 -14.51
C TYR A 37 -5.11 11.60 -14.91
N LEU A 38 -6.00 10.62 -14.70
CA LEU A 38 -5.73 9.22 -15.03
C LEU A 38 -5.59 8.99 -16.54
N SER A 39 -6.40 9.68 -17.34
CA SER A 39 -6.35 9.60 -18.80
C SER A 39 -5.07 10.23 -19.36
N GLU A 40 -4.71 11.43 -18.92
CA GLU A 40 -3.53 12.16 -19.41
C GLU A 40 -2.22 11.49 -19.01
N ASN A 41 -2.12 11.02 -17.77
CA ASN A 41 -0.87 10.50 -17.22
C ASN A 41 -0.69 8.99 -17.48
N TYR A 42 -1.77 8.23 -17.65
CA TYR A 42 -1.69 6.76 -17.72
C TYR A 42 -2.56 6.13 -18.82
N GLY A 43 -3.29 6.93 -19.61
CA GLY A 43 -4.17 6.42 -20.67
C GLY A 43 -5.42 5.69 -20.18
N ILE A 44 -5.74 5.79 -18.88
CA ILE A 44 -6.90 5.12 -18.28
C ILE A 44 -8.17 5.89 -18.63
N LYS A 45 -9.13 5.21 -19.23
CA LYS A 45 -10.35 5.84 -19.76
C LYS A 45 -11.42 6.03 -18.69
N ASN A 46 -12.28 7.02 -18.92
CA ASN A 46 -13.51 7.18 -18.15
C ASN A 46 -14.35 5.88 -18.23
N GLY A 47 -14.75 5.35 -17.07
CA GLY A 47 -15.44 4.07 -16.93
C GLY A 47 -14.55 2.89 -16.53
N ASP A 48 -13.23 2.99 -16.76
CA ASP A 48 -12.25 1.99 -16.34
C ASP A 48 -11.75 2.20 -14.91
N PHE A 49 -12.27 3.21 -14.21
CA PHE A 49 -12.08 3.42 -12.78
C PHE A 49 -13.40 3.68 -12.05
N LYS A 50 -13.35 3.73 -10.72
CA LYS A 50 -14.44 4.12 -9.83
C LYS A 50 -13.87 4.77 -8.57
N ILE A 51 -14.43 5.91 -8.19
CA ILE A 51 -14.15 6.51 -6.88
C ILE A 51 -14.94 5.71 -5.83
N LEU A 52 -14.23 5.10 -4.88
CA LEU A 52 -14.83 4.30 -3.82
C LEU A 52 -15.31 5.17 -2.66
N SER A 53 -14.51 6.18 -2.30
CA SER A 53 -14.84 7.13 -1.25
C SER A 53 -13.96 8.35 -1.36
N ALA A 54 -14.50 9.51 -0.97
CA ALA A 54 -13.77 10.74 -0.75
C ALA A 54 -14.18 11.32 0.59
N ASP A 55 -13.21 11.63 1.43
CA ASP A 55 -13.42 12.21 2.75
C ASP A 55 -12.48 13.40 2.94
N SER A 56 -12.88 14.34 3.77
CA SER A 56 -11.98 15.40 4.19
C SER A 56 -12.11 15.68 5.67
N GLY A 57 -10.96 15.71 6.34
CA GLY A 57 -10.89 16.16 7.72
C GLY A 57 -11.35 17.60 7.84
N PHE A 58 -11.91 17.95 9.00
CA PHE A 58 -12.22 19.34 9.33
C PHE A 58 -10.94 20.19 9.27
N GLY A 59 -10.97 21.28 8.49
CA GLY A 59 -9.80 22.15 8.28
C GLY A 59 -8.70 21.58 7.37
N ALA A 60 -8.86 20.37 6.81
CA ALA A 60 -7.90 19.84 5.84
C ALA A 60 -8.00 20.58 4.50
N SER A 61 -6.88 20.90 3.86
CA SER A 61 -6.84 21.49 2.51
C SER A 61 -7.14 20.46 1.41
N ASN A 62 -6.90 19.17 1.69
CA ASN A 62 -7.01 18.10 0.71
C ASN A 62 -8.14 17.13 1.07
N GLN A 63 -8.73 16.53 0.04
CA GLN A 63 -9.62 15.39 0.11
C GLN A 63 -8.83 14.10 -0.05
N GLN A 64 -9.08 13.17 0.86
CA GLN A 64 -8.53 11.82 0.84
C GLN A 64 -9.44 10.92 0.01
N THR A 65 -8.96 10.49 -1.14
CA THR A 65 -9.79 9.80 -2.13
C THR A 65 -9.23 8.41 -2.43
N TYR A 66 -10.10 7.39 -2.39
CA TYR A 66 -9.75 6.03 -2.81
C TYR A 66 -10.37 5.74 -4.17
N VAL A 67 -9.53 5.33 -5.12
CA VAL A 67 -9.93 5.04 -6.50
C VAL A 67 -9.63 3.59 -6.81
N GLU A 68 -10.64 2.86 -7.26
CA GLU A 68 -10.47 1.55 -7.87
C GLU A 68 -10.26 1.72 -9.37
N ILE A 69 -9.09 1.32 -9.86
CA ILE A 69 -8.83 1.16 -11.28
C ILE A 69 -9.21 -0.28 -11.62
N LYS A 70 -10.13 -0.48 -12.56
CA LYS A 70 -10.70 -1.78 -12.94
C LYS A 70 -10.00 -2.40 -14.13
N LYS A 71 -9.45 -1.56 -15.02
CA LYS A 71 -8.74 -1.96 -16.23
C LYS A 71 -7.51 -1.08 -16.43
N PRO A 72 -6.46 -1.59 -17.12
CA PRO A 72 -6.34 -2.96 -17.63
C PRO A 72 -6.09 -4.00 -16.53
N TYR A 73 -5.64 -3.56 -15.36
CA TYR A 73 -5.40 -4.42 -14.20
C TYR A 73 -6.13 -3.84 -12.99
N ARG A 74 -6.77 -4.71 -12.21
CA ARG A 74 -7.53 -4.24 -11.05
C ARG A 74 -6.60 -3.81 -9.92
N THR A 75 -6.68 -2.55 -9.48
CA THR A 75 -5.89 -2.02 -8.35
C THR A 75 -6.61 -0.90 -7.58
N LEU A 76 -6.02 -0.47 -6.46
CA LEU A 76 -6.53 0.60 -5.59
C LEU A 76 -5.49 1.67 -5.36
N ALA A 77 -5.74 2.88 -5.85
CA ALA A 77 -4.91 4.04 -5.60
C ALA A 77 -5.54 4.95 -4.53
N TYR A 78 -4.70 5.46 -3.64
CA TYR A 78 -5.01 6.59 -2.76
C TYR A 78 -4.54 7.88 -3.41
N LEU A 79 -5.43 8.87 -3.52
CA LEU A 79 -5.14 10.18 -4.08
C LEU A 79 -5.52 11.27 -3.08
N LEU A 80 -4.60 12.20 -2.87
CA LEU A 80 -4.90 13.50 -2.27
C LEU A 80 -5.34 14.45 -3.38
N VAL A 81 -6.54 15.01 -3.23
CA VAL A 81 -7.10 15.97 -4.18
C VAL A 81 -7.24 17.31 -3.48
N ASP A 82 -6.69 18.38 -4.05
CA ASP A 82 -6.87 19.73 -3.50
C ASP A 82 -8.35 20.12 -3.53
N LYS A 83 -8.87 20.69 -2.43
CA LYS A 83 -10.30 21.01 -2.33
C LYS A 83 -10.75 22.15 -3.23
N GLU A 84 -9.86 23.08 -3.54
CA GLU A 84 -10.20 24.30 -4.27
C GLU A 84 -9.96 24.10 -5.76
N SER A 85 -8.77 23.62 -6.14
CA SER A 85 -8.39 23.42 -7.55
C SER A 85 -8.89 22.09 -8.11
N HIS A 86 -9.19 21.11 -7.25
CA HIS A 86 -9.43 19.71 -7.62
C HIS A 86 -8.24 19.02 -8.32
N GLU A 87 -7.05 19.59 -8.22
CA GLU A 87 -5.83 18.99 -8.75
C GLU A 87 -5.32 17.87 -7.83
N ILE A 88 -4.65 16.87 -8.43
CA ILE A 88 -4.04 15.78 -7.69
C ILE A 88 -2.74 16.26 -7.03
N VAL A 89 -2.68 16.18 -5.71
CA VAL A 89 -1.48 16.48 -4.92
C VAL A 89 -0.56 15.28 -4.98
N LYS A 90 0.51 15.37 -5.79
CA LYS A 90 1.48 14.28 -5.97
C LYS A 90 2.10 13.82 -4.65
N ASN A 91 2.48 14.77 -3.79
CA ASN A 91 3.08 14.46 -2.50
C ASN A 91 2.02 13.93 -1.53
N GLY A 92 2.13 12.64 -1.17
CA GLY A 92 1.22 11.96 -0.27
C GLY A 92 0.10 11.18 -0.97
N SER A 93 -0.01 11.28 -2.30
CA SER A 93 -0.76 10.29 -3.10
C SER A 93 0.07 9.04 -3.35
N ASP A 94 -0.58 7.91 -3.58
CA ASP A 94 0.06 6.71 -4.10
C ASP A 94 0.64 7.00 -5.50
N ASP A 95 1.74 6.34 -5.85
CA ASP A 95 2.18 6.30 -7.24
C ASP A 95 1.25 5.37 -8.03
N VAL A 96 0.39 5.96 -8.84
CA VAL A 96 -0.66 5.24 -9.57
C VAL A 96 -0.07 4.18 -10.51
N PHE A 97 1.08 4.45 -11.14
CA PHE A 97 1.67 3.48 -12.05
C PHE A 97 2.17 2.25 -11.29
N LEU A 98 2.81 2.45 -10.12
CA LEU A 98 3.26 1.34 -9.28
C LEU A 98 2.07 0.51 -8.75
N GLU A 99 0.95 1.15 -8.44
CA GLU A 99 -0.30 0.44 -8.08
C GLU A 99 -0.87 -0.36 -9.26
N ILE A 100 -0.83 0.17 -10.50
CA ILE A 100 -1.24 -0.57 -11.71
C ILE A 100 -0.30 -1.74 -11.96
N PHE A 101 1.02 -1.54 -11.80
CA PHE A 101 2.03 -2.60 -11.92
C PHE A 101 1.80 -3.71 -10.88
N LYS A 102 1.49 -3.34 -9.63
CA LYS A 102 1.09 -4.27 -8.57
C LYS A 102 -0.14 -5.08 -8.98
N GLY A 103 -1.16 -4.44 -9.56
CA GLY A 103 -2.32 -5.12 -10.12
C GLY A 103 -1.95 -6.15 -11.20
N ALA A 104 -1.10 -5.75 -12.14
CA ALA A 104 -0.60 -6.64 -13.20
C ALA A 104 0.18 -7.83 -12.63
N TYR A 105 1.06 -7.58 -11.65
CA TYR A 105 1.85 -8.61 -10.98
C TYR A 105 0.94 -9.61 -10.27
N VAL A 106 -0.06 -9.12 -9.53
CA VAL A 106 -1.04 -9.96 -8.84
C VAL A 106 -1.82 -10.85 -9.80
N GLU A 107 -2.22 -10.33 -10.96
CA GLU A 107 -2.95 -11.10 -11.96
C GLU A 107 -2.07 -12.18 -12.62
N GLN A 108 -0.80 -11.85 -12.89
CA GLN A 108 0.14 -12.73 -13.61
C GLN A 108 0.83 -13.77 -12.70
N HIS A 109 1.02 -13.46 -11.41
CA HIS A 109 1.84 -14.25 -10.47
C HIS A 109 1.02 -14.88 -9.34
N ARG A 110 -0.11 -15.52 -9.67
CA ARG A 110 -1.05 -16.08 -8.67
C ARG A 110 -0.42 -17.10 -7.73
N ASP A 111 0.57 -17.86 -8.18
CA ASP A 111 1.23 -18.88 -7.35
C ASP A 111 2.18 -18.26 -6.32
N VAL A 112 2.76 -17.08 -6.60
CA VAL A 112 3.52 -16.29 -5.63
C VAL A 112 2.62 -15.83 -4.48
N LEU A 113 1.38 -15.41 -4.80
CA LEU A 113 0.41 -15.00 -3.77
C LEU A 113 -0.05 -16.17 -2.91
N LYS A 114 -0.33 -17.33 -3.53
CA LYS A 114 -0.63 -18.56 -2.78
C LYS A 114 0.53 -18.97 -1.87
N GLN A 115 1.77 -18.81 -2.32
CA GLN A 115 2.94 -19.08 -1.50
C GLN A 115 3.04 -18.08 -0.35
N SER A 116 2.81 -16.79 -0.60
CA SER A 116 2.74 -15.76 0.44
C SER A 116 1.69 -16.08 1.50
N ASP A 117 0.51 -16.56 1.12
CA ASP A 117 -0.54 -16.98 2.08
C ASP A 117 -0.09 -18.15 2.95
N LYS A 118 0.69 -19.09 2.40
CA LYS A 118 1.30 -20.18 3.18
C LYS A 118 2.35 -19.62 4.14
N MET A 119 3.16 -18.66 3.72
CA MET A 119 4.18 -18.02 4.57
C MET A 119 3.51 -17.28 5.74
N ILE A 120 2.47 -16.51 5.46
CA ILE A 120 1.69 -15.80 6.47
C ILE A 120 1.20 -16.75 7.57
N LYS A 121 0.64 -17.90 7.17
CA LYS A 121 0.17 -18.92 8.12
C LYS A 121 1.32 -19.60 8.86
N LYS A 122 2.36 -20.05 8.14
CA LYS A 122 3.50 -20.79 8.70
C LYS A 122 4.24 -19.97 9.76
N TYR A 123 4.42 -18.68 9.52
CA TYR A 123 5.18 -17.78 10.38
C TYR A 123 4.31 -16.95 11.33
N ASN A 124 3.00 -17.25 11.42
CA ASN A 124 2.04 -16.54 12.26
C ASN A 124 2.10 -15.00 12.08
N LEU A 125 2.22 -14.59 10.81
CA LEU A 125 2.19 -13.20 10.40
C LEU A 125 0.72 -12.74 10.32
N LEU A 126 0.50 -11.44 10.29
CA LEU A 126 -0.84 -10.90 10.17
C LEU A 126 -1.48 -11.33 8.85
N SER A 127 -2.69 -11.88 8.87
CA SER A 127 -3.40 -12.21 7.63
C SER A 127 -4.09 -11.01 7.00
N GLU A 128 -4.36 -9.98 7.80
CA GLU A 128 -5.06 -8.77 7.38
C GLU A 128 -4.41 -7.55 8.03
N PHE A 129 -4.35 -6.46 7.27
CA PHE A 129 -3.82 -5.18 7.74
C PHE A 129 -4.98 -4.22 7.97
N SER A 130 -5.51 -4.18 9.20
CA SER A 130 -6.72 -3.43 9.53
C SER A 130 -6.51 -1.92 9.72
N TYR A 131 -5.37 -1.37 9.30
CA TYR A 131 -5.05 0.05 9.48
C TYR A 131 -5.99 0.98 8.69
N ASN A 132 -6.74 0.44 7.71
CA ASN A 132 -7.67 1.26 6.94
C ASN A 132 -8.90 0.48 6.47
N LYS A 133 -9.96 0.46 7.29
CA LYS A 133 -11.26 -0.16 6.92
C LYS A 133 -11.85 0.38 5.60
N LYS A 134 -11.37 1.54 5.11
CA LYS A 134 -11.83 2.17 3.86
C LYS A 134 -11.04 1.70 2.62
N LYS A 135 -9.82 1.15 2.75
CA LYS A 135 -9.06 0.54 1.64
C LYS A 135 -9.05 -0.98 1.84
N PRO A 136 -9.87 -1.76 1.11
CA PRO A 136 -9.74 -3.21 1.11
C PRO A 136 -8.38 -3.56 0.48
N ASN A 137 -7.34 -3.67 1.30
CA ASN A 137 -5.98 -3.86 0.81
C ASN A 137 -5.79 -5.31 0.36
N PHE A 138 -5.96 -5.56 -0.93
CA PHE A 138 -6.00 -6.91 -1.49
C PHE A 138 -4.69 -7.70 -1.30
N TYR A 139 -3.55 -7.04 -1.14
CA TYR A 139 -2.24 -7.67 -0.91
C TYR A 139 -1.36 -6.70 -0.13
N TYR A 140 -1.70 -6.52 1.15
CA TYR A 140 -1.07 -5.49 1.99
C TYR A 140 0.44 -5.67 2.16
N TYR A 141 0.93 -6.89 1.99
CA TYR A 141 2.33 -7.24 2.15
C TYR A 141 3.13 -6.99 0.88
N LEU A 142 2.51 -6.66 -0.26
CA LEU A 142 3.19 -6.55 -1.54
C LEU A 142 3.32 -5.08 -1.94
N ASP A 143 4.56 -4.61 -2.11
CA ASP A 143 4.85 -3.26 -2.58
C ASP A 143 5.82 -3.30 -3.77
N ILE A 144 5.63 -2.39 -4.71
CA ILE A 144 6.45 -2.27 -5.91
C ILE A 144 7.29 -1.01 -5.79
N HIS A 145 8.58 -1.11 -6.07
CA HIS A 145 9.47 0.04 -6.15
C HIS A 145 10.28 -0.08 -7.44
N ILE A 146 10.20 0.94 -8.29
CA ILE A 146 10.96 1.01 -9.53
C ILE A 146 11.72 2.34 -9.52
N ASP A 147 12.99 2.33 -9.94
CA ASP A 147 13.76 3.57 -10.12
C ASP A 147 12.99 4.55 -11.03
N LYS A 148 13.01 5.84 -10.69
CA LYS A 148 12.15 6.82 -11.36
C LYS A 148 12.40 6.93 -12.86
N GLN A 149 13.65 6.74 -13.31
CA GLN A 149 13.94 6.77 -14.74
C GLN A 149 13.31 5.56 -15.44
N GLN A 150 13.49 4.36 -14.88
CA GLN A 150 12.88 3.14 -15.42
C GLN A 150 11.35 3.22 -15.41
N GLU A 151 10.76 3.77 -14.34
CA GLU A 151 9.32 3.95 -14.19
C GLU A 151 8.75 4.85 -15.30
N ASN A 152 9.39 5.98 -15.59
CA ASN A 152 8.94 6.90 -16.64
C ASN A 152 8.94 6.22 -18.02
N GLU A 153 9.95 5.41 -18.34
CA GLU A 153 10.01 4.65 -19.59
C GLU A 153 8.87 3.61 -19.68
N LEU A 154 8.57 2.95 -18.56
CA LEU A 154 7.46 2.00 -18.48
C LEU A 154 6.09 2.68 -18.61
N ILE A 155 5.91 3.87 -18.04
CA ILE A 155 4.66 4.65 -18.14
C ILE A 155 4.37 5.00 -19.60
N GLU A 156 5.36 5.47 -20.35
CA GLU A 156 5.15 5.85 -21.76
C GLU A 156 4.77 4.64 -22.62
N ASN A 157 5.44 3.51 -22.43
CA ASN A 157 5.05 2.25 -23.09
C ASN A 157 3.64 1.81 -22.67
N PHE A 158 3.31 1.91 -21.38
CA PHE A 158 2.01 1.54 -20.86
C PHE A 158 0.88 2.42 -21.41
N LYS A 159 1.08 3.74 -21.55
CA LYS A 159 0.08 4.65 -22.12
C LYS A 159 -0.32 4.23 -23.53
N HIS A 160 0.64 3.76 -24.34
CA HIS A 160 0.39 3.27 -25.69
C HIS A 160 -0.24 1.87 -25.71
N ASP A 161 0.34 0.91 -25.00
CA ASP A 161 -0.01 -0.51 -25.13
C ASP A 161 -1.15 -0.95 -24.19
N GLN A 162 -1.40 -0.20 -23.12
CA GLN A 162 -2.32 -0.52 -22.03
C GLN A 162 -2.12 -1.95 -21.50
N LYS A 163 -0.86 -2.41 -21.47
CA LYS A 163 -0.47 -3.75 -21.07
C LYS A 163 0.88 -3.74 -20.36
N ILE A 164 1.00 -4.56 -19.33
CA ILE A 164 2.24 -4.78 -18.57
C ILE A 164 2.56 -6.27 -18.65
N ASN A 165 3.76 -6.61 -19.13
CA ASN A 165 4.29 -7.97 -19.03
C ASN A 165 5.34 -7.99 -17.92
N THR A 166 4.92 -8.41 -16.73
CA THR A 166 5.77 -8.36 -15.54
C THR A 166 6.97 -9.31 -15.65
N ASP A 167 6.82 -10.48 -16.25
CA ASP A 167 7.93 -11.42 -16.47
C ASP A 167 9.04 -10.85 -17.34
N ASN A 168 8.70 -10.03 -18.34
CA ASN A 168 9.72 -9.40 -19.18
C ASN A 168 10.31 -8.17 -18.50
N ILE A 169 9.47 -7.35 -17.87
CA ILE A 169 9.91 -6.10 -17.26
C ILE A 169 10.84 -6.39 -16.08
N MET A 170 10.49 -7.32 -15.19
CA MET A 170 11.27 -7.60 -13.98
C MET A 170 12.71 -8.03 -14.24
N LYS A 171 12.98 -8.69 -15.38
CA LYS A 171 14.34 -9.07 -15.81
C LYS A 171 15.23 -7.87 -16.12
N MET A 172 14.62 -6.76 -16.55
CA MET A 172 15.32 -5.55 -16.95
C MET A 172 15.49 -4.57 -15.80
N LEU A 173 14.64 -4.68 -14.77
CA LEU A 173 14.64 -3.75 -13.65
C LEU A 173 15.86 -3.97 -12.76
N LYS A 174 16.59 -2.88 -12.55
CA LYS A 174 17.65 -2.81 -11.55
C LYS A 174 17.08 -2.36 -10.22
N ASP A 175 17.76 -2.72 -9.13
CA ASP A 175 17.47 -2.17 -7.82
C ASP A 175 17.62 -0.65 -7.81
N SER A 176 16.76 0.03 -7.06
CA SER A 176 16.80 1.47 -6.88
C SER A 176 17.65 1.84 -5.68
N LYS A 177 18.19 3.07 -5.68
CA LYS A 177 18.77 3.63 -4.46
C LYS A 177 17.66 3.75 -3.40
N PRO A 178 17.98 3.54 -2.10
CA PRO A 178 17.02 3.82 -1.04
C PRO A 178 16.51 5.26 -1.18
N ILE A 179 15.19 5.44 -1.17
CA ILE A 179 14.59 6.77 -1.05
C ILE A 179 14.82 7.22 0.40
N ASP A 180 15.20 8.49 0.61
CA ASP A 180 15.35 9.05 1.96
C ASP A 180 14.12 8.74 2.81
N HIS A 181 14.35 8.16 4.00
CA HIS A 181 13.33 7.70 4.96
C HIS A 181 12.51 6.46 4.58
N ALA A 182 12.89 5.72 3.52
CA ALA A 182 12.22 4.49 3.13
C ALA A 182 13.24 3.35 2.85
N ASN A 183 13.24 2.33 3.70
CA ASN A 183 14.12 1.15 3.58
C ASN A 183 13.70 0.18 2.43
N TYR A 184 13.09 0.67 1.35
CA TYR A 184 12.65 -0.15 0.21
C TYR A 184 13.75 -0.19 -0.85
N ILE A 185 14.47 -1.32 -0.94
CA ILE A 185 15.63 -1.47 -1.83
C ILE A 185 15.40 -2.58 -2.87
N GLY A 186 14.31 -3.36 -2.78
CA GLY A 186 13.94 -4.35 -3.81
C GLY A 186 12.97 -3.78 -4.85
N VAL A 187 12.81 -4.48 -5.98
CA VAL A 187 11.77 -4.13 -6.98
C VAL A 187 10.41 -4.65 -6.53
N ILE A 188 10.34 -5.95 -6.24
CA ILE A 188 9.17 -6.58 -5.62
C ILE A 188 9.47 -6.75 -4.13
N ASN A 189 8.70 -6.08 -3.28
CA ASN A 189 8.91 -6.06 -1.84
C ASN A 189 7.76 -6.78 -1.14
N PHE A 190 8.07 -7.84 -0.41
CA PHE A 190 7.17 -8.54 0.48
C PHE A 190 7.37 -8.04 1.93
N ASN A 191 6.58 -7.07 2.36
CA ASN A 191 6.58 -6.49 3.70
C ASN A 191 5.53 -7.19 4.59
N TYR A 192 5.93 -8.28 5.25
CA TYR A 192 5.07 -9.00 6.17
C TYR A 192 5.06 -8.36 7.56
N TYR A 193 3.91 -8.32 8.21
CA TYR A 193 3.77 -7.75 9.55
C TYR A 193 3.65 -8.82 10.64
N TYR A 194 4.52 -8.74 11.64
CA TYR A 194 4.52 -9.59 12.82
C TYR A 194 3.83 -8.88 13.99
N ASN A 195 2.74 -9.47 14.50
CA ASN A 195 1.95 -8.87 15.57
C ASN A 195 2.56 -9.08 16.95
N THR A 196 3.11 -8.03 17.54
CA THR A 196 3.76 -8.08 18.86
C THR A 196 2.79 -8.11 20.04
N TYR A 197 1.51 -7.78 19.83
CA TYR A 197 0.47 -7.92 20.86
C TYR A 197 0.10 -9.39 21.07
N LYS A 198 0.02 -10.16 19.98
CA LYS A 198 -0.35 -11.59 20.02
C LYS A 198 0.85 -12.51 20.25
N ASN A 199 2.06 -12.04 19.97
CA ASN A 199 3.27 -12.84 19.96
C ASN A 199 4.40 -12.15 20.75
N SER A 200 4.97 -12.82 21.75
CA SER A 200 5.91 -12.19 22.70
C SER A 200 7.39 -12.57 22.53
N GLU A 201 7.74 -13.57 21.72
CA GLU A 201 9.07 -14.19 21.81
C GLU A 201 10.07 -13.67 20.76
N THR A 202 9.92 -14.01 19.48
CA THR A 202 10.90 -13.67 18.44
C THR A 202 10.22 -13.57 17.09
N ALA A 203 10.48 -12.49 16.35
CA ALA A 203 9.95 -12.36 15.00
C ALA A 203 10.63 -13.37 14.06
N PRO A 204 9.92 -13.90 13.05
CA PRO A 204 10.53 -14.80 12.08
C PRO A 204 11.65 -14.10 11.31
N ASN A 205 12.67 -14.87 10.92
CA ASN A 205 13.76 -14.40 10.09
C ASN A 205 13.29 -14.36 8.62
N ALA A 206 13.43 -13.21 7.97
CA ALA A 206 13.08 -12.96 6.58
C ALA A 206 13.84 -13.91 5.62
N GLN A 207 15.06 -14.33 5.96
CA GLN A 207 15.81 -15.32 5.19
C GLN A 207 15.13 -16.69 5.22
N SER A 208 14.54 -17.11 6.34
CA SER A 208 13.77 -18.37 6.38
C SER A 208 12.54 -18.33 5.47
N ILE A 209 11.89 -17.16 5.35
CA ILE A 209 10.79 -16.95 4.40
C ILE A 209 11.32 -17.01 2.96
N MET A 210 12.47 -16.39 2.66
CA MET A 210 13.14 -16.49 1.36
C MET A 210 13.45 -17.95 0.99
N ASP A 211 14.00 -18.74 1.90
CA ASP A 211 14.32 -20.15 1.67
C ASP A 211 13.07 -20.98 1.32
N ASP A 212 11.91 -20.63 1.88
CA ASP A 212 10.65 -21.28 1.53
C ASP A 212 10.12 -20.85 0.15
N PHE A 213 10.37 -19.60 -0.26
CA PHE A 213 10.11 -19.17 -1.64
C PHE A 213 11.03 -19.91 -2.61
N GLU A 214 12.32 -20.02 -2.30
CA GLU A 214 13.29 -20.75 -3.12
C GLU A 214 12.87 -22.20 -3.34
N LYS A 215 12.49 -22.93 -2.26
CA LYS A 215 11.99 -24.31 -2.35
C LYS A 215 10.70 -24.47 -3.15
N SER A 216 9.92 -23.41 -3.26
CA SER A 216 8.64 -23.44 -3.98
C SER A 216 8.78 -23.17 -5.48
N HIS A 217 9.91 -22.61 -5.92
CA HIS A 217 10.18 -22.25 -7.32
C HIS A 217 9.12 -21.34 -7.98
N VAL A 218 8.40 -20.55 -7.19
CA VAL A 218 7.33 -19.66 -7.71
C VAL A 218 7.84 -18.29 -8.15
N LEU A 219 9.00 -17.84 -7.66
CA LEU A 219 9.57 -16.55 -8.05
C LEU A 219 10.34 -16.69 -9.37
N THR A 220 10.08 -15.77 -10.29
CA THR A 220 10.77 -15.66 -11.58
C THR A 220 12.01 -14.79 -11.47
N GLU A 221 12.73 -14.61 -12.57
CA GLU A 221 13.93 -13.77 -12.60
C GLU A 221 13.61 -12.31 -12.23
N GLY A 222 14.38 -11.74 -11.30
CA GLY A 222 14.17 -10.37 -10.82
C GLY A 222 14.86 -10.04 -9.50
N VAL A 223 14.58 -8.84 -8.99
CA VAL A 223 15.10 -8.33 -7.70
C VAL A 223 13.98 -8.26 -6.66
N TYR A 224 14.23 -8.89 -5.52
CA TYR A 224 13.22 -9.06 -4.47
C TYR A 224 13.74 -8.59 -3.12
N LYS A 225 12.79 -8.21 -2.26
CA LYS A 225 13.01 -8.01 -0.84
C LYS A 225 11.93 -8.72 -0.06
N ILE A 226 12.31 -9.41 1.01
CA ILE A 226 11.37 -9.85 2.05
C ILE A 226 11.73 -9.10 3.32
N ALA A 227 10.76 -8.44 3.92
CA ALA A 227 10.87 -7.79 5.21
C ALA A 227 9.85 -8.37 6.19
N VAL A 228 10.30 -8.54 7.43
CA VAL A 228 9.45 -8.80 8.58
C VAL A 228 9.48 -7.55 9.43
N VAL A 229 8.34 -6.87 9.51
CA VAL A 229 8.15 -5.63 10.24
C VAL A 229 7.26 -5.90 11.44
N THR A 230 7.70 -5.52 12.62
CA THR A 230 6.89 -5.62 13.83
C THR A 230 5.80 -4.55 13.83
N MET A 231 4.62 -4.96 14.27
CA MET A 231 3.50 -4.06 14.49
C MET A 231 2.81 -4.48 15.77
N TYR A 232 2.55 -3.52 16.64
CA TYR A 232 1.62 -3.74 17.74
C TYR A 232 0.21 -3.64 17.16
N SER A 233 -0.57 -4.71 17.19
CA SER A 233 -1.96 -4.70 16.72
C SER A 233 -2.87 -5.44 17.69
N SER A 234 -3.56 -4.66 18.51
CA SER A 234 -4.58 -5.12 19.46
C SER A 234 -5.98 -4.74 18.95
N PRO A 235 -7.07 -5.24 19.58
CA PRO A 235 -8.42 -4.83 19.23
C PRO A 235 -8.69 -3.32 19.32
N ASN A 236 -7.90 -2.58 20.12
CA ASN A 236 -8.14 -1.17 20.44
C ASN A 236 -7.12 -0.21 19.82
N GLU A 237 -5.94 -0.73 19.47
CA GLU A 237 -4.80 0.09 19.05
C GLU A 237 -3.98 -0.68 18.02
N THR A 238 -3.55 0.01 16.96
CA THR A 238 -2.58 -0.51 16.00
C THR A 238 -1.49 0.54 15.77
N THR A 239 -0.25 0.16 16.01
CA THR A 239 0.92 1.03 15.94
C THR A 239 2.06 0.28 15.25
N ILE A 240 2.58 0.84 14.16
CA ILE A 240 3.71 0.28 13.42
C ILE A 240 4.99 0.63 14.18
N GLY A 241 5.78 -0.39 14.54
CA GLY A 241 7.06 -0.21 15.22
C GLY A 241 8.14 0.22 14.22
N GLY A 242 8.38 1.52 14.11
CA GLY A 242 9.38 2.06 13.16
C GLY A 242 10.82 1.62 13.46
N THR A 243 11.16 1.35 14.73
CA THR A 243 12.51 0.97 15.18
C THR A 243 12.45 -0.13 16.25
N ASP A 244 11.95 -1.30 15.88
CA ASP A 244 12.02 -2.51 16.72
C ASP A 244 13.21 -3.37 16.25
N SER A 245 14.05 -3.83 17.18
CA SER A 245 15.23 -4.64 16.87
C SER A 245 14.90 -6.01 16.27
N ARG A 246 13.63 -6.45 16.36
CA ARG A 246 13.15 -7.67 15.73
C ARG A 246 12.81 -7.48 14.25
N ASN A 247 12.71 -6.22 13.78
CA ASN A 247 12.56 -5.92 12.36
C ASN A 247 13.78 -6.45 11.61
N ASN A 248 13.55 -7.20 10.54
CA ASN A 248 14.64 -7.76 9.75
C ASN A 248 14.22 -7.89 8.28
N ASN A 249 15.20 -7.90 7.38
CA ASN A 249 14.94 -8.12 5.95
C ASN A 249 16.11 -8.79 5.24
N VAL A 250 15.77 -9.41 4.11
CA VAL A 250 16.70 -9.94 3.13
C VAL A 250 16.33 -9.39 1.76
N MET A 251 17.34 -8.95 1.02
CA MET A 251 17.25 -8.55 -0.37
C MET A 251 18.08 -9.52 -1.20
N PHE A 252 17.51 -9.98 -2.31
CA PHE A 252 18.09 -11.04 -3.12
C PHE A 252 17.66 -10.90 -4.58
N THR A 253 18.41 -11.52 -5.47
CA THR A 253 18.03 -11.73 -6.87
C THR A 253 17.62 -13.17 -7.09
N VAL A 254 16.81 -13.38 -8.12
CA VAL A 254 16.55 -14.70 -8.71
C VAL A 254 17.04 -14.63 -10.15
N ASP A 255 17.89 -15.56 -10.55
CA ASP A 255 18.39 -15.61 -11.94
C ASP A 255 17.45 -16.39 -12.87
N LYS A 256 17.79 -16.43 -14.16
CA LYS A 256 17.08 -17.21 -15.19
C LYS A 256 17.03 -18.73 -14.94
N GLN A 257 17.83 -19.29 -14.03
CA GLN A 257 17.77 -20.70 -13.61
C GLN A 257 16.88 -20.90 -12.37
N GLY A 258 16.37 -19.82 -11.78
CA GLY A 258 15.64 -19.85 -10.51
C GLY A 258 16.57 -19.92 -9.30
N LYS A 259 17.86 -19.63 -9.45
CA LYS A 259 18.83 -19.61 -8.35
C LYS A 259 18.75 -18.28 -7.61
N PHE A 260 18.74 -18.35 -6.28
CA PHE A 260 18.70 -17.19 -5.41
C PHE A 260 20.11 -16.72 -5.06
N GLU A 261 20.33 -15.40 -5.06
CA GLU A 261 21.58 -14.78 -4.59
C GLU A 261 21.27 -13.62 -3.65
N ILE A 262 21.76 -13.71 -2.41
CA ILE A 262 21.56 -12.66 -1.40
C ILE A 262 22.44 -11.46 -1.74
N LEU A 263 21.82 -10.29 -1.84
CA LEU A 263 22.50 -9.01 -2.04
C LEU A 263 22.80 -8.33 -0.70
N LYS A 264 21.82 -8.32 0.20
CA LYS A 264 21.91 -7.64 1.49
C LYS A 264 20.98 -8.27 2.52
N THR A 265 21.43 -8.29 3.77
CA THR A 265 20.59 -8.59 4.94
C THR A 265 20.69 -7.45 5.93
N THR A 266 19.61 -7.20 6.67
CA THR A 266 19.70 -6.46 7.94
C THR A 266 19.23 -7.40 9.03
N VAL A 267 20.21 -8.00 9.68
CA VAL A 267 20.08 -8.50 11.05
C VAL A 267 20.92 -7.49 11.82
N ASP A 268 20.29 -6.48 12.42
CA ASP A 268 21.05 -5.61 13.33
C ASP A 268 21.58 -6.54 14.44
N SER A 269 22.90 -6.74 14.40
CA SER A 269 23.65 -7.57 15.33
C SER A 269 23.99 -6.75 16.57
#